data_AF-A0A256YRD5-F1
#
_entry.id   AF-A0A256YRD5-F1
#
_cell.length_a   1.000
_cell.length_b   1.000
_cell.length_c   1.000
_cell.angle_alpha   90.00
_cell.angle_beta   90.00
_cell.angle_gamma   90.00
#
_symmetry.space_group_name_H-M   'P 1'
#
loop_
_entity.id
_entity.type
_entity.pdbx_description
1 polymer ?
#
loop_
_entity_poly.entity_id
_entity_poly.type
_entity_poly.pdbx_seq_one_letter_code
_entity_poly.pdbx_strand_id
1 'polypeptide(L)'
;MNEEKENGDQNKILDEIVEESEVEEEIEEVPEKEEIEEKVKEVEEELREEEWQPKTKLGKLVKEGKITLEDIFKEGYKIKEYQLIDYLLPDLEEEIIFVGGTPGKGGGIQRRPIRRTTRVHRSGRRINLSAMVVIGNKNGYLGIGFGKGKTNKEVVKKASKNARLNIFPIKRGCGSWDCGCGEKHSIPYTVTGKCGSVIVKLMPAPRGLNLCVTDENKKLFRLAGIKDIRMVSRGQTGTRLNFIYAIEDALKKMNRFRSLI
;
A
#
# COMPACT_ATOMS: atom_id res chain seq x y z
N MET A 1 0.79 -65.08 40.66
CA MET A 1 1.65 -63.86 40.63
C MET A 1 1.69 -63.19 39.24
N ASN A 2 0.88 -63.61 38.26
CA ASN A 2 0.74 -62.92 36.96
C ASN A 2 -0.71 -62.52 36.60
N GLU A 3 -1.75 -62.97 37.32
CA GLU A 3 -3.15 -62.57 37.05
C GLU A 3 -3.57 -61.26 37.73
N GLU A 4 -2.90 -60.84 38.82
CA GLU A 4 -3.19 -59.55 39.48
C GLU A 4 -2.60 -58.34 38.73
N LYS A 5 -1.63 -58.57 37.83
CA LYS A 5 -1.01 -57.49 37.03
C LYS A 5 -1.81 -57.18 35.76
N GLU A 6 -2.42 -58.19 35.14
CA GLU A 6 -3.30 -57.98 33.96
C GLU A 6 -4.62 -57.29 34.36
N ASN A 7 -5.20 -57.60 35.52
CA ASN A 7 -6.38 -56.91 36.05
C ASN A 7 -6.10 -55.47 36.48
N GLY A 8 -4.87 -55.17 36.92
CA GLY A 8 -4.46 -53.82 37.31
C GLY A 8 -4.23 -52.89 36.12
N ASP A 9 -3.82 -53.43 34.97
CA ASP A 9 -3.64 -52.67 33.74
C ASP A 9 -4.98 -52.50 32.98
N GLN A 10 -5.89 -53.47 33.04
CA GLN A 10 -7.26 -53.33 32.50
C GLN A 10 -8.09 -52.29 33.26
N ASN A 11 -7.94 -52.19 34.58
CA ASN A 11 -8.63 -51.17 35.38
C ASN A 11 -8.08 -49.76 35.12
N LYS A 12 -6.78 -49.61 34.85
CA LYS A 12 -6.21 -48.31 34.44
C LYS A 12 -6.65 -47.87 33.05
N ILE A 13 -6.81 -48.81 32.13
CA ILE A 13 -7.34 -48.54 30.78
C ILE A 13 -8.84 -48.18 30.88
N LEU A 14 -9.61 -48.82 31.76
CA LEU A 14 -11.00 -48.46 32.03
C LEU A 14 -11.11 -47.08 32.70
N ASP A 15 -10.21 -46.72 33.62
CA ASP A 15 -10.17 -45.40 34.24
C ASP A 15 -9.77 -44.30 33.24
N GLU A 16 -8.85 -44.57 32.29
CA GLU A 16 -8.52 -43.67 31.16
C GLU A 16 -9.68 -43.53 30.15
N ILE A 17 -10.43 -44.60 29.89
CA ILE A 17 -11.62 -44.55 29.01
C ILE A 17 -12.79 -43.81 29.68
N VAL A 18 -12.93 -43.90 31.01
CA VAL A 18 -13.92 -43.14 31.77
C VAL A 18 -13.55 -41.65 31.78
N GLU A 19 -12.27 -41.30 31.92
CA GLU A 19 -11.79 -39.92 31.76
C GLU A 19 -11.95 -39.39 30.32
N GLU A 20 -11.72 -40.19 29.27
CA GLU A 20 -12.00 -39.76 27.89
C GLU A 20 -13.51 -39.62 27.59
N SER A 21 -14.37 -40.41 28.24
CA SER A 21 -15.82 -40.31 28.08
C SER A 21 -16.46 -39.16 28.86
N GLU A 22 -15.87 -38.75 29.98
CA GLU A 22 -16.30 -37.55 30.73
C GLU A 22 -15.82 -36.25 30.05
N VAL A 23 -14.78 -36.32 29.21
CA VAL A 23 -14.32 -35.19 28.37
C VAL A 23 -15.22 -34.97 27.14
N GLU A 24 -16.06 -35.94 26.76
CA GLU A 24 -17.10 -35.73 25.73
C GLU A 24 -18.35 -34.98 26.23
N GLU A 25 -18.49 -34.74 27.54
CA GLU A 25 -19.60 -33.94 28.10
C GLU A 25 -19.24 -32.48 28.44
N GLU A 26 -17.97 -32.06 28.29
CA GLU A 26 -17.65 -30.64 28.06
C GLU A 26 -17.84 -30.31 26.58
N ILE A 27 -19.06 -30.52 26.08
CA ILE A 27 -19.57 -29.76 24.96
C ILE A 27 -19.66 -28.33 25.49
N GLU A 28 -18.65 -27.49 25.19
CA GLU A 28 -18.80 -26.04 25.17
C GLU A 28 -20.19 -25.76 24.61
N GLU A 29 -21.10 -25.21 25.43
CA GLU A 29 -22.47 -24.91 25.04
C GLU A 29 -22.43 -24.27 23.65
N VAL A 30 -22.80 -25.05 22.64
CA VAL A 30 -22.84 -24.55 21.26
C VAL A 30 -23.89 -23.45 21.33
N PRO A 31 -23.52 -22.18 21.08
CA PRO A 31 -24.41 -21.07 21.30
C PRO A 31 -25.73 -21.36 20.58
N GLU A 32 -26.86 -21.09 21.26
CA GLU A 32 -28.18 -21.38 20.71
C GLU A 32 -28.28 -20.84 19.27
N LYS A 33 -28.94 -21.57 18.38
CA LYS A 33 -29.02 -21.20 16.95
C LYS A 33 -29.49 -19.76 16.73
N GLU A 34 -30.28 -19.23 17.67
CA GLU A 34 -30.76 -17.85 17.72
C GLU A 34 -29.65 -16.85 18.05
N GLU A 35 -28.74 -17.13 18.98
CA GLU A 35 -27.57 -16.29 19.26
C GLU A 35 -26.57 -16.26 18.10
N ILE A 36 -26.43 -17.39 17.38
CA ILE A 36 -25.62 -17.44 16.17
C ILE A 36 -26.29 -16.61 15.07
N GLU A 37 -27.61 -16.69 14.89
CA GLU A 37 -28.35 -15.86 13.95
C GLU A 37 -28.31 -14.37 14.29
N GLU A 38 -28.37 -13.99 15.57
CA GLU A 38 -28.21 -12.61 16.00
C GLU A 38 -26.79 -12.10 15.78
N LYS A 39 -25.77 -12.89 16.11
CA LYS A 39 -24.36 -12.55 15.79
C LYS A 39 -24.13 -12.47 14.29
N VAL A 40 -24.75 -13.35 13.50
CA VAL A 40 -24.67 -13.32 12.03
C VAL A 40 -25.38 -12.08 11.48
N LYS A 41 -26.55 -11.71 12.03
CA LYS A 41 -27.25 -10.47 11.67
C LYS A 41 -26.46 -9.23 12.06
N GLU A 42 -25.89 -9.18 13.26
CA GLU A 42 -25.03 -8.09 13.72
C GLU A 42 -23.80 -7.95 12.81
N VAL A 43 -23.14 -9.06 12.46
CA VAL A 43 -22.01 -9.06 11.53
C VAL A 43 -22.45 -8.65 10.12
N GLU A 44 -23.63 -9.08 9.65
CA GLU A 44 -24.20 -8.64 8.36
C GLU A 44 -24.59 -7.15 8.37
N GLU A 45 -25.07 -6.62 9.50
CA GLU A 45 -25.43 -5.21 9.66
C GLU A 45 -24.18 -4.34 9.74
N GLU A 46 -23.13 -4.79 10.45
CA GLU A 46 -21.80 -4.17 10.43
C GLU A 46 -21.22 -4.15 9.00
N LEU A 47 -21.34 -5.26 8.25
CA LEU A 47 -20.93 -5.33 6.84
C LEU A 47 -21.76 -4.40 5.93
N ARG A 48 -23.05 -4.19 6.22
CA ARG A 48 -23.89 -3.20 5.49
C ARG A 48 -23.53 -1.76 5.84
N GLU A 49 -23.17 -1.46 7.08
CA GLU A 49 -22.68 -0.14 7.47
C GLU A 49 -21.29 0.18 6.88
N GLU A 50 -20.51 -0.85 6.55
CA GLU A 50 -19.26 -0.70 5.80
C GLU A 50 -19.46 -0.33 4.31
N GLU A 51 -20.68 -0.41 3.77
CA GLU A 51 -20.93 0.02 2.40
C GLU A 51 -20.73 1.54 2.23
N TRP A 52 -19.85 1.90 1.28
CA TRP A 52 -19.54 3.28 1.01
C TRP A 52 -20.79 4.07 0.52
N GLN A 53 -21.19 5.05 1.33
CA GLN A 53 -22.18 6.06 0.97
C GLN A 53 -21.49 7.33 0.43
N PRO A 54 -21.61 7.64 -0.87
CA PRO A 54 -20.95 8.80 -1.46
C PRO A 54 -21.61 10.11 -1.00
N LYS A 55 -20.81 11.04 -0.48
CA LYS A 55 -21.29 12.38 -0.12
C LYS A 55 -21.11 13.35 -1.28
N THR A 56 -20.11 13.12 -2.12
CA THR A 56 -19.83 13.97 -3.29
C THR A 56 -20.70 13.64 -4.49
N LYS A 57 -20.95 14.65 -5.36
CA LYS A 57 -21.61 14.44 -6.66
C LYS A 57 -20.86 13.42 -7.51
N LEU A 58 -19.52 13.50 -7.52
CA LEU A 58 -18.66 12.56 -8.23
C LEU A 58 -18.86 11.13 -7.71
N GLY A 59 -18.87 10.95 -6.39
CA GLY A 59 -19.11 9.64 -5.78
C GLY A 59 -20.47 9.05 -6.14
N LYS A 60 -21.52 9.88 -6.21
CA LYS A 60 -22.85 9.45 -6.68
C LYS A 60 -22.82 8.97 -8.12
N LEU A 61 -22.19 9.74 -9.02
CA LEU A 61 -22.07 9.38 -10.44
C LEU A 61 -21.25 8.10 -10.65
N VAL A 62 -20.21 7.88 -9.84
CA VAL A 62 -19.41 6.64 -9.86
C VAL A 62 -20.21 5.46 -9.32
N LYS A 63 -20.94 5.62 -8.21
CA LYS A 63 -21.81 4.57 -7.66
C LYS A 63 -22.96 4.20 -8.60
N GLU A 64 -23.43 5.17 -9.38
CA GLU A 64 -24.40 4.95 -10.48
C GLU A 64 -23.77 4.29 -11.73
N GLY A 65 -22.44 4.12 -11.78
CA GLY A 65 -21.74 3.51 -12.91
C GLY A 65 -21.60 4.38 -14.15
N LYS A 66 -21.91 5.68 -14.07
CA LYS A 66 -21.92 6.60 -15.22
C LYS A 66 -20.53 7.07 -15.66
N ILE A 67 -19.56 7.06 -14.75
CA ILE A 67 -18.22 7.64 -14.95
C ILE A 67 -17.17 6.59 -14.60
N THR A 68 -16.20 6.39 -15.50
CA THR A 68 -15.02 5.56 -15.24
C THR A 68 -13.85 6.39 -14.71
N LEU A 69 -12.83 5.72 -14.15
CA LEU A 69 -11.63 6.38 -13.67
C LEU A 69 -10.88 7.17 -14.77
N GLU A 70 -10.91 6.69 -16.01
CA GLU A 70 -10.29 7.41 -17.13
C GLU A 70 -10.99 8.74 -17.42
N ASP A 71 -12.33 8.74 -17.37
CA ASP A 71 -13.15 9.92 -17.63
C ASP A 71 -12.92 10.98 -16.55
N ILE A 72 -12.75 10.55 -15.29
CA ILE A 72 -12.35 11.42 -14.17
C ILE A 72 -11.06 12.19 -14.49
N PHE A 73 -10.06 11.50 -15.06
CA PHE A 73 -8.79 12.12 -15.42
C PHE A 73 -8.87 12.99 -16.68
N LYS A 74 -9.69 12.61 -17.67
CA LYS A 74 -9.90 13.38 -18.90
C LYS A 74 -10.64 14.70 -18.61
N GLU A 75 -11.70 14.65 -17.82
CA GLU A 75 -12.49 15.82 -17.43
C GLU A 75 -11.81 16.65 -16.32
N GLY A 76 -10.85 16.06 -15.61
CA GLY A 76 -10.07 16.75 -14.59
C GLY A 76 -10.84 16.94 -13.27
N TYR A 77 -11.79 16.06 -12.95
CA TYR A 77 -12.47 16.12 -11.65
C TYR A 77 -11.49 15.90 -10.51
N LYS A 78 -11.67 16.67 -9.44
CA LYS A 78 -10.89 16.51 -8.22
C LYS A 78 -11.50 15.43 -7.33
N ILE A 79 -10.73 14.38 -7.07
CA ILE A 79 -11.08 13.33 -6.12
C ILE A 79 -10.99 13.89 -4.69
N LYS A 80 -12.07 13.78 -3.92
CA LYS A 80 -12.15 14.24 -2.52
C LYS A 80 -12.41 13.10 -1.53
N GLU A 81 -12.92 11.98 -2.01
CA GLU A 81 -13.24 10.79 -1.22
C GLU A 81 -12.26 9.68 -1.63
N TYR A 82 -11.62 9.02 -0.67
CA TYR A 82 -10.66 7.96 -0.97
C TYR A 82 -11.37 6.65 -1.34
N GLN A 83 -12.55 6.43 -0.78
CA GLN A 83 -13.38 5.25 -1.02
C GLN A 83 -13.77 5.09 -2.48
N LEU A 84 -13.85 6.20 -3.22
CA LEU A 84 -14.10 6.19 -4.65
C LEU A 84 -13.07 5.36 -5.42
N ILE A 85 -11.82 5.40 -4.98
CA ILE A 85 -10.74 4.64 -5.62
C ILE A 85 -10.76 3.19 -5.17
N ASP A 86 -11.07 2.93 -3.91
CA ASP A 86 -11.24 1.56 -3.41
C ASP A 86 -12.37 0.83 -4.16
N TYR A 87 -13.43 1.56 -4.53
CA TYR A 87 -14.54 1.03 -5.34
C TYR A 87 -14.15 0.82 -6.82
N LEU A 88 -13.44 1.78 -7.43
CA LEU A 88 -13.07 1.71 -8.85
C LEU A 88 -11.90 0.75 -9.13
N LEU A 89 -10.99 0.58 -8.18
CA LEU A 89 -9.79 -0.24 -8.28
C LEU A 89 -9.65 -1.10 -7.02
N PRO A 90 -10.28 -2.29 -6.98
CA PRO A 90 -10.16 -3.19 -5.84
C PRO A 90 -8.80 -3.90 -5.76
N ASP A 91 -8.04 -3.94 -6.86
CA ASP A 91 -6.74 -4.62 -7.01
C ASP A 91 -5.54 -3.78 -6.53
N LEU A 92 -5.78 -2.84 -5.63
CA LEU A 92 -4.83 -1.81 -5.28
C LEU A 92 -3.85 -2.28 -4.20
N GLU A 93 -2.57 -2.32 -4.52
CA GLU A 93 -1.51 -2.68 -3.58
C GLU A 93 -0.92 -1.43 -2.91
N GLU A 94 -0.63 -1.54 -1.61
CA GLU A 94 0.02 -0.48 -0.84
C GLU A 94 1.41 -0.91 -0.36
N GLU A 95 2.42 -0.07 -0.57
CA GLU A 95 3.75 -0.27 0.02
C GLU A 95 4.22 0.97 0.78
N ILE A 96 4.87 0.75 1.92
CA ILE A 96 5.44 1.81 2.75
C ILE A 96 6.88 2.07 2.34
N ILE A 97 7.21 3.36 2.13
CA ILE A 97 8.59 3.78 1.84
C ILE A 97 9.35 4.04 3.13
N PHE A 98 10.62 3.61 3.19
CA PHE A 98 11.49 3.83 4.34
C PHE A 98 12.10 5.24 4.34
N VAL A 99 11.31 6.21 4.81
CA VAL A 99 11.72 7.61 4.93
C VAL A 99 12.58 7.85 6.19
N GLY A 100 12.33 7.09 7.26
CA GLY A 100 12.98 7.25 8.55
C GLY A 100 14.40 6.69 8.59
N GLY A 101 15.14 7.12 9.61
CA GLY A 101 16.44 6.56 9.94
C GLY A 101 16.85 6.96 11.35
N THR A 102 17.34 5.99 12.11
CA THR A 102 18.01 6.25 13.39
C THR A 102 19.51 6.04 13.16
N PRO A 103 20.37 7.03 13.44
CA PRO A 103 21.81 6.79 13.42
C PRO A 103 22.14 5.78 14.52
N GLY A 104 22.77 4.68 14.14
CA GLY A 104 23.28 3.66 15.06
C GLY A 104 24.58 4.12 15.73
N LYS A 105 25.03 3.34 16.72
CA LYS A 105 26.25 3.64 17.50
C LYS A 105 27.54 3.72 16.68
N GLY A 106 27.54 3.22 15.43
CA GLY A 106 28.69 3.25 14.51
C GLY A 106 28.48 4.09 13.24
N GLY A 107 27.59 5.09 13.26
CA GLY A 107 27.35 5.97 12.11
C GLY A 107 26.50 5.38 10.98
N GLY A 108 26.29 4.06 10.96
CA GLY A 108 25.31 3.41 10.09
C GLY A 108 23.88 3.83 10.39
N ILE A 109 23.08 4.13 9.38
CA ILE A 109 21.67 4.53 9.55
C ILE A 109 20.78 3.30 9.37
N GLN A 110 20.18 2.82 10.45
CA GLN A 110 19.12 1.81 10.35
C GLN A 110 17.85 2.48 9.82
N ARG A 111 17.43 2.10 8.61
CA ARG A 111 16.25 2.68 7.96
C ARG A 111 14.98 2.15 8.59
N ARG A 112 14.00 3.03 8.74
CA ARG A 112 12.68 2.73 9.30
C ARG A 112 11.59 3.30 8.39
N PRO A 113 10.39 2.69 8.35
CA PRO A 113 9.25 3.25 7.60
C PRO A 113 8.86 4.64 8.08
N ILE A 114 8.99 4.90 9.38
CA ILE A 114 8.47 6.09 10.04
C ILE A 114 9.61 7.07 10.32
N ARG A 115 9.44 8.30 9.87
CA ARG A 115 10.31 9.43 10.18
C ARG A 115 9.79 10.16 11.42
N ARG A 116 10.61 10.21 12.46
CA ARG A 116 10.39 10.98 13.68
C ARG A 116 10.97 12.39 13.51
N THR A 117 10.18 13.42 13.80
CA THR A 117 10.63 14.82 13.83
C THR A 117 10.24 15.43 15.17
N THR A 118 11.15 16.17 15.78
CA THR A 118 10.96 16.72 17.12
C THR A 118 11.01 18.24 17.07
N ARG A 119 10.00 18.90 17.65
CA ARG A 119 9.98 20.35 17.88
C ARG A 119 10.34 20.62 19.34
N VAL A 120 11.34 21.45 19.55
CA VAL A 120 11.79 21.88 20.89
C VAL A 120 10.99 23.08 21.37
N HIS A 121 10.52 23.04 22.62
CA HIS A 121 9.85 24.13 23.34
C HIS A 121 10.52 24.32 24.70
N ARG A 122 10.28 25.45 25.37
CA ARG A 122 10.82 25.71 26.72
C ARG A 122 10.42 24.64 27.75
N SER A 123 9.19 24.12 27.65
CA SER A 123 8.67 23.06 28.53
C SER A 123 9.08 21.64 28.14
N GLY A 124 9.67 21.43 26.96
CA GLY A 124 10.10 20.09 26.54
C GLY A 124 10.08 19.86 25.03
N ARG A 125 10.09 18.59 24.63
CA ARG A 125 10.18 18.16 23.22
C ARG A 125 8.87 17.54 22.75
N ARG A 126 8.20 18.15 21.77
CA ARG A 126 7.02 17.57 21.12
C ARG A 126 7.44 16.79 19.88
N ILE A 127 7.06 15.52 19.83
CA ILE A 127 7.42 14.61 18.75
C ILE A 127 6.25 14.46 17.79
N ASN A 128 6.54 14.55 16.50
CA ASN A 128 5.61 14.21 15.43
C ASN A 128 6.20 13.08 14.59
N LEU A 129 5.32 12.18 14.17
CA LEU A 129 5.66 11.04 13.34
C LEU A 129 5.13 11.29 11.93
N SER A 130 5.86 10.79 10.94
CA SER A 130 5.52 10.93 9.53
C SER A 130 5.86 9.66 8.77
N ALA A 131 5.04 9.33 7.79
CA ALA A 131 5.26 8.19 6.90
C ALA A 131 4.86 8.56 5.48
N MET A 132 5.38 7.81 4.53
CA MET A 132 5.06 7.94 3.11
C MET A 132 4.65 6.57 2.58
N VAL A 133 3.51 6.54 1.90
CA VAL A 133 2.91 5.33 1.34
C VAL A 133 2.76 5.55 -0.16
N VAL A 134 3.05 4.50 -0.91
CA VAL A 134 2.78 4.40 -2.34
C VAL A 134 1.68 3.38 -2.52
N ILE A 135 0.79 3.68 -3.44
CA ILE A 135 -0.33 2.86 -3.80
C ILE A 135 -0.31 2.67 -5.32
N GLY A 136 -0.62 1.47 -5.82
CA GLY A 136 -0.74 1.26 -7.27
C GLY A 136 -1.23 -0.13 -7.63
N ASN A 137 -1.74 -0.28 -8.85
CA ASN A 137 -2.35 -1.51 -9.36
C ASN A 137 -1.47 -2.25 -10.38
N LYS A 138 -0.15 -1.95 -10.42
CA LYS A 138 0.82 -2.50 -11.39
C LYS A 138 0.43 -2.33 -12.87
N ASN A 139 -0.63 -1.57 -13.16
CA ASN A 139 -1.18 -1.38 -14.49
C ASN A 139 -1.12 0.09 -14.95
N GLY A 140 -0.27 0.89 -14.30
CA GLY A 140 -0.08 2.29 -14.66
C GLY A 140 -0.92 3.27 -13.85
N TYR A 141 -1.59 2.85 -12.76
CA TYR A 141 -2.09 3.81 -11.77
C TYR A 141 -1.16 3.82 -10.56
N LEU A 142 -0.81 5.01 -10.11
CA LEU A 142 0.08 5.23 -8.98
C LEU A 142 -0.41 6.39 -8.14
N GLY A 143 -0.42 6.22 -6.83
CA GLY A 143 -0.75 7.22 -5.85
C GLY A 143 0.36 7.35 -4.83
N ILE A 144 0.63 8.57 -4.39
CA ILE A 144 1.65 8.85 -3.39
C ILE A 144 1.04 9.71 -2.30
N GLY A 145 1.22 9.25 -1.06
CA GLY A 145 0.61 9.86 0.12
C GLY A 145 1.62 10.08 1.21
N PHE A 146 1.55 11.27 1.81
CA PHE A 146 2.33 11.62 2.97
C PHE A 146 1.39 11.88 4.15
N GLY A 147 1.70 11.25 5.28
CA GLY A 147 0.93 11.36 6.52
C GLY A 147 1.77 11.90 7.66
N LYS A 148 1.13 12.68 8.55
CA LYS A 148 1.69 13.13 9.83
C LYS A 148 0.68 12.87 10.95
N GLY A 149 1.17 12.53 12.13
CA GLY A 149 0.33 12.19 13.28
C GLY A 149 1.14 11.93 14.55
N LYS A 150 0.43 11.54 15.61
CA LYS A 150 1.05 11.24 16.92
C LYS A 150 1.43 9.76 17.04
N THR A 151 0.60 8.87 16.49
CA THR A 151 0.76 7.42 16.62
C THR A 151 1.10 6.78 15.27
N ASN A 152 1.92 5.72 15.27
CA ASN A 152 2.36 5.03 14.05
C ASN A 152 1.19 4.57 13.16
N LYS A 153 0.21 3.86 13.73
CA LYS A 153 -0.96 3.33 12.99
C LYS A 153 -1.76 4.46 12.33
N GLU A 154 -1.98 5.55 13.08
CA GLU A 154 -2.70 6.73 12.60
C GLU A 154 -1.99 7.39 11.40
N VAL A 155 -0.66 7.51 11.48
CA VAL A 155 0.16 8.13 10.43
C VAL A 155 0.09 7.33 9.13
N VAL A 156 0.19 6.00 9.21
CA VAL A 156 0.10 5.11 8.04
C VAL A 156 -1.31 5.17 7.43
N LYS A 157 -2.36 5.10 8.25
CA LYS A 157 -3.75 5.25 7.77
C LYS A 157 -3.97 6.60 7.06
N LYS A 158 -3.44 7.71 7.62
CA LYS A 158 -3.50 9.03 6.97
C LYS A 158 -2.72 9.07 5.65
N ALA A 159 -1.55 8.46 5.61
CA ALA A 159 -0.73 8.40 4.40
C ALA A 159 -1.43 7.58 3.30
N SER A 160 -2.00 6.42 3.63
CA SER A 160 -2.77 5.59 2.68
C SER A 160 -3.99 6.35 2.12
N LYS A 161 -4.80 6.98 2.97
CA LYS A 161 -5.93 7.82 2.51
C LYS A 161 -5.48 8.94 1.56
N ASN A 162 -4.39 9.63 1.89
CA ASN A 162 -3.83 10.67 1.04
C ASN A 162 -3.26 10.12 -0.28
N ALA A 163 -2.69 8.92 -0.27
CA ALA A 163 -2.14 8.30 -1.47
C ALA A 163 -3.26 7.95 -2.46
N ARG A 164 -4.39 7.43 -1.98
CA ARG A 164 -5.58 7.20 -2.79
C ARG A 164 -6.04 8.52 -3.41
N LEU A 165 -6.28 9.55 -2.61
CA LEU A 165 -6.71 10.86 -3.13
C LEU A 165 -5.79 11.46 -4.20
N ASN A 166 -4.48 11.14 -4.15
CA ASN A 166 -3.47 11.62 -5.09
C ASN A 166 -3.12 10.59 -6.19
N ILE A 167 -4.02 9.69 -6.55
CA ILE A 167 -3.77 8.74 -7.64
C ILE A 167 -3.68 9.47 -9.00
N PHE A 168 -2.75 9.06 -9.84
CA PHE A 168 -2.58 9.55 -11.19
C PHE A 168 -2.24 8.39 -12.13
N PRO A 169 -2.68 8.44 -13.40
CA PRO A 169 -2.29 7.45 -14.39
C PRO A 169 -0.81 7.60 -14.76
N ILE A 170 -0.21 6.65 -15.45
CA ILE A 170 1.17 6.71 -15.94
C ILE A 170 1.18 6.16 -17.37
N LYS A 171 1.69 6.97 -18.30
CA LYS A 171 1.95 6.50 -19.66
C LYS A 171 3.14 5.53 -19.67
N ARG A 172 2.86 4.26 -19.96
CA ARG A 172 3.87 3.21 -20.19
C ARG A 172 4.04 2.97 -21.69
N GLY A 173 5.24 2.58 -22.10
CA GLY A 173 5.55 2.32 -23.51
C GLY A 173 6.94 1.74 -23.71
N CYS A 174 7.27 1.42 -24.95
CA CYS A 174 8.61 1.01 -25.36
C CYS A 174 9.29 2.21 -26.04
N GLY A 175 10.03 3.01 -25.26
CA GLY A 175 10.69 4.22 -25.76
C GLY A 175 12.18 4.07 -26.06
N SER A 176 12.75 2.88 -25.85
CA SER A 176 14.16 2.62 -26.11
C SER A 176 14.36 2.38 -27.60
N TRP A 177 15.34 3.05 -28.21
CA TRP A 177 15.69 2.84 -29.61
C TRP A 177 16.14 1.40 -29.89
N ASP A 178 16.73 0.73 -28.90
CA ASP A 178 17.22 -0.65 -29.01
C ASP A 178 16.10 -1.70 -28.95
N CYS A 179 14.85 -1.30 -28.68
CA CYS A 179 13.75 -2.23 -28.44
C CYS A 179 12.52 -1.90 -29.29
N GLY A 180 12.12 -2.84 -30.14
CA GLY A 180 10.94 -2.74 -31.02
C GLY A 180 9.75 -3.62 -30.61
N CYS A 181 9.71 -4.14 -29.38
CA CYS A 181 8.73 -5.17 -28.99
C CYS A 181 7.28 -4.69 -28.86
N GLY A 182 7.01 -3.37 -28.86
CA GLY A 182 5.66 -2.80 -28.72
C GLY A 182 5.00 -3.00 -27.35
N GLU A 183 5.59 -3.79 -26.45
CA GLU A 183 5.06 -4.01 -25.10
C GLU A 183 5.28 -2.81 -24.16
N LYS A 184 4.31 -2.57 -23.26
CA LYS A 184 4.35 -1.51 -22.25
C LYS A 184 5.20 -1.89 -21.03
N HIS A 185 6.48 -2.19 -21.24
CA HIS A 185 7.40 -2.58 -20.16
C HIS A 185 8.16 -1.39 -19.54
N SER A 186 8.33 -0.30 -20.29
CA SER A 186 9.19 0.83 -19.96
C SER A 186 8.42 2.16 -20.06
N ILE A 187 9.15 3.25 -20.21
CA ILE A 187 8.66 4.61 -20.44
C ILE A 187 8.77 4.96 -21.94
N PRO A 188 7.87 5.79 -22.50
CA PRO A 188 7.93 6.17 -23.93
C PRO A 188 9.05 7.14 -24.31
N TYR A 189 9.50 8.04 -23.43
CA TYR A 189 10.58 9.00 -23.73
C TYR A 189 11.25 9.51 -22.45
N THR A 190 12.43 10.10 -22.59
CA THR A 190 13.17 10.62 -21.44
C THR A 190 12.46 11.82 -20.82
N VAL A 191 12.31 11.82 -19.48
CA VAL A 191 11.67 12.94 -18.76
C VAL A 191 12.52 13.35 -17.56
N THR A 192 12.55 14.65 -17.28
CA THR A 192 13.19 15.22 -16.09
C THR A 192 12.17 15.79 -15.12
N GLY A 193 12.27 15.36 -13.85
CA GLY A 193 11.49 15.87 -12.73
C GLY A 193 12.38 16.53 -11.69
N LYS A 194 11.82 17.48 -10.93
CA LYS A 194 12.56 18.21 -9.90
C LYS A 194 11.69 18.44 -8.68
N CYS A 195 12.27 18.23 -7.50
CA CYS A 195 11.68 18.64 -6.23
C CYS A 195 12.79 19.12 -5.28
N GLY A 196 12.72 20.38 -4.86
CA GLY A 196 13.78 21.02 -4.08
C GLY A 196 15.12 21.02 -4.83
N SER A 197 16.17 20.49 -4.19
CA SER A 197 17.52 20.34 -4.77
C SER A 197 17.70 19.06 -5.58
N VAL A 198 16.74 18.14 -5.57
CA VAL A 198 16.85 16.84 -6.24
C VAL A 198 16.29 16.93 -7.65
N ILE A 199 17.08 16.51 -8.62
CA ILE A 199 16.71 16.42 -10.03
C ILE A 199 16.81 14.96 -10.45
N VAL A 200 15.76 14.43 -11.05
CA VAL A 200 15.68 13.05 -11.52
C VAL A 200 15.44 13.03 -13.01
N LYS A 201 16.27 12.31 -13.74
CA LYS A 201 16.09 12.01 -15.16
C LYS A 201 15.71 10.55 -15.31
N LEU A 202 14.51 10.30 -15.80
CA LEU A 202 14.03 8.97 -16.20
C LEU A 202 14.36 8.78 -17.67
N MET A 203 14.94 7.62 -17.99
CA MET A 203 15.28 7.24 -19.36
C MET A 203 14.68 5.88 -19.67
N PRO A 204 14.16 5.68 -20.90
CA PRO A 204 13.66 4.40 -21.32
C PRO A 204 14.80 3.39 -21.35
N ALA A 205 14.50 2.17 -20.94
CA ALA A 205 15.40 1.03 -21.01
C ALA A 205 14.83 -0.07 -21.92
N PRO A 206 15.69 -0.85 -22.60
CA PRO A 206 15.28 -2.04 -23.33
C PRO A 206 14.84 -3.15 -22.38
N ARG A 207 14.10 -4.14 -22.91
CA ARG A 207 13.60 -5.28 -22.15
C ARG A 207 14.73 -6.09 -21.53
N GLY A 208 14.60 -6.44 -20.24
CA GLY A 208 15.53 -7.30 -19.51
C GLY A 208 16.57 -6.55 -18.69
N LEU A 209 16.62 -5.21 -18.77
CA LEU A 209 17.49 -4.39 -17.94
C LEU A 209 17.02 -4.32 -16.47
N ASN A 210 15.74 -4.58 -16.24
CA ASN A 210 15.04 -4.43 -14.97
C ASN A 210 15.10 -2.99 -14.41
N LEU A 211 14.65 -2.82 -13.16
CA LEU A 211 14.65 -1.55 -12.46
C LEU A 211 16.06 -1.18 -11.97
N CYS A 212 16.80 -0.41 -12.77
CA CYS A 212 18.11 0.13 -12.41
C CYS A 212 17.97 1.39 -11.53
N VAL A 213 17.48 1.19 -10.30
CA VAL A 213 17.08 2.25 -9.36
C VAL A 213 17.45 1.86 -7.92
N THR A 214 17.45 2.81 -6.97
CA THR A 214 17.57 2.50 -5.54
C THR A 214 16.36 1.70 -5.04
N ASP A 215 16.54 0.83 -4.04
CA ASP A 215 15.51 -0.15 -3.62
C ASP A 215 14.16 0.48 -3.22
N GLU A 216 14.16 1.61 -2.50
CA GLU A 216 12.91 2.31 -2.16
C GLU A 216 12.18 2.85 -3.40
N ASN A 217 12.91 3.22 -4.45
CA ASN A 217 12.29 3.67 -5.69
C ASN A 217 11.86 2.47 -6.56
N LYS A 218 12.47 1.29 -6.39
CA LYS A 218 12.00 0.07 -7.08
C LYS A 218 10.57 -0.27 -6.66
N LYS A 219 10.23 -0.10 -5.37
CA LYS A 219 8.86 -0.23 -4.84
C LYS A 219 7.86 0.62 -5.63
N LEU A 220 8.21 1.90 -5.83
CA LEU A 220 7.41 2.85 -6.60
C LEU A 220 7.19 2.41 -8.05
N PHE A 221 8.25 2.03 -8.76
CA PHE A 221 8.15 1.62 -10.17
C PHE A 221 7.45 0.27 -10.36
N ARG A 222 7.59 -0.65 -9.39
CA ARG A 222 6.89 -1.93 -9.38
C ARG A 222 5.38 -1.71 -9.29
N LEU A 223 4.93 -0.88 -8.35
CA LEU A 223 3.51 -0.52 -8.20
C LEU A 223 2.97 0.26 -9.41
N ALA A 224 3.82 1.05 -10.08
CA ALA A 224 3.47 1.71 -11.33
C ALA A 224 3.30 0.75 -12.52
N GLY A 225 3.78 -0.50 -12.42
CA GLY A 225 3.77 -1.45 -13.53
C GLY A 225 4.86 -1.22 -14.58
N ILE A 226 5.95 -0.56 -14.19
CA ILE A 226 7.14 -0.37 -15.01
C ILE A 226 8.13 -1.47 -14.64
N LYS A 227 8.62 -2.22 -15.63
CA LYS A 227 9.55 -3.34 -15.44
C LYS A 227 11.00 -2.90 -15.65
N ASP A 228 11.24 -2.11 -16.69
CA ASP A 228 12.58 -1.69 -17.09
C ASP A 228 12.67 -0.17 -17.07
N ILE A 229 13.65 0.37 -16.36
CA ILE A 229 13.91 1.81 -16.33
C ILE A 229 15.35 2.10 -15.95
N ARG A 230 15.92 3.13 -16.58
CA ARG A 230 17.19 3.72 -16.16
C ARG A 230 16.94 5.09 -15.55
N MET A 231 17.40 5.29 -14.33
CA MET A 231 17.25 6.56 -13.61
C MET A 231 18.61 7.17 -13.30
N VAL A 232 18.75 8.47 -13.55
CA VAL A 232 19.89 9.27 -13.10
C VAL A 232 19.38 10.37 -12.18
N SER A 233 19.93 10.43 -10.97
CA SER A 233 19.60 11.45 -9.98
C SER A 233 20.78 12.38 -9.73
N ARG A 234 20.52 13.67 -9.58
CA ARG A 234 21.50 14.69 -9.19
C ARG A 234 20.97 15.49 -7.98
N GLY A 235 21.87 15.98 -7.15
CA GLY A 235 21.54 16.74 -5.93
C GLY A 235 21.50 15.89 -4.66
N GLN A 236 20.82 16.36 -3.61
CA GLN A 236 20.80 15.72 -2.30
C GLN A 236 19.81 14.54 -2.23
N THR A 237 20.20 13.39 -2.74
CA THR A 237 19.39 12.16 -2.77
C THR A 237 19.14 11.53 -1.40
N GLY A 238 19.86 11.95 -0.35
CA GLY A 238 19.63 11.52 1.02
C GLY A 238 18.24 11.90 1.56
N THR A 239 17.63 12.96 1.02
CA THR A 239 16.27 13.38 1.38
C THR A 239 15.24 12.64 0.53
N ARG A 240 14.80 11.46 1.01
CA ARG A 240 13.90 10.58 0.25
C ARG A 240 12.57 11.20 -0.15
N LEU A 241 11.95 11.99 0.73
CA LEU A 241 10.66 12.65 0.43
C LEU A 241 10.75 13.44 -0.89
N ASN A 242 11.76 14.30 -1.00
CA ASN A 242 11.97 15.11 -2.21
C ASN A 242 12.34 14.24 -3.41
N PHE A 243 13.07 13.15 -3.18
CA PHE A 243 13.44 12.24 -4.26
C PHE A 243 12.21 11.58 -4.90
N ILE A 244 11.27 11.09 -4.09
CA ILE A 244 10.04 10.45 -4.57
C ILE A 244 9.12 11.50 -5.20
N TYR A 245 8.99 12.69 -4.61
CA TYR A 245 8.24 13.78 -5.23
C TYR A 245 8.84 14.24 -6.57
N ALA A 246 10.17 14.20 -6.73
CA ALA A 246 10.80 14.49 -8.01
C ALA A 246 10.49 13.42 -9.07
N ILE A 247 10.36 12.15 -8.67
CA ILE A 247 9.92 11.07 -9.57
C ILE A 247 8.44 11.26 -9.92
N GLU A 248 7.59 11.59 -8.94
CA GLU A 248 6.18 11.91 -9.17
C GLU A 248 6.01 13.04 -10.19
N ASP A 249 6.78 14.12 -10.04
CA ASP A 249 6.81 15.24 -10.99
C ASP A 249 7.24 14.79 -12.39
N ALA A 250 8.27 13.94 -12.49
CA ALA A 250 8.69 13.38 -13.78
C ALA A 250 7.57 12.56 -14.45
N LEU A 251 6.89 11.70 -13.69
CA LEU A 251 5.81 10.86 -14.21
C LEU A 251 4.58 11.71 -14.60
N LYS A 252 4.23 12.73 -13.82
CA LYS A 252 3.13 13.65 -14.16
C LYS A 252 3.43 14.48 -15.42
N LYS A 253 4.67 14.94 -15.59
CA LYS A 253 5.13 15.62 -16.82
C LYS A 253 5.03 14.71 -18.04
N MET A 254 5.27 13.41 -17.87
CA MET A 254 5.10 12.42 -18.92
C MET A 254 3.64 12.37 -19.40
N ASN A 255 2.67 12.36 -18.50
CA ASN A 255 1.27 12.33 -18.96
C ASN A 255 0.86 13.60 -19.72
N ARG A 256 1.40 14.76 -19.32
CA ARG A 256 1.07 16.05 -19.93
C ARG A 256 1.52 16.14 -21.38
N PHE A 257 2.59 15.44 -21.77
CA PHE A 257 3.04 15.47 -23.14
C PHE A 257 2.03 14.72 -24.02
N ARG A 258 1.37 15.48 -24.90
CA ARG A 258 0.55 14.93 -25.97
C ARG A 258 1.52 14.63 -27.10
N SER A 259 1.75 13.35 -27.39
CA SER A 259 2.49 12.97 -28.59
C SER A 259 1.74 13.56 -29.78
N LEU A 260 2.44 14.33 -30.61
CA LEU A 260 1.96 14.71 -31.93
C LEU A 260 1.99 13.43 -32.76
N ILE A 261 0.86 12.74 -32.81
CA ILE A 261 0.53 11.75 -33.83
C ILE A 261 -0.56 12.40 -34.68
#